data_AF-A0A2V8Y6I0-F1
#
_entry.id   AF-A0A2V8Y6I0-F1
#
_cell.length_a   1.000
_cell.length_b   1.000
_cell.length_c   1.000
_cell.angle_alpha   90.00
_cell.angle_beta   90.00
_cell.angle_gamma   90.00
#
_symmetry.space_group_name_H-M   'P 1'
#
loop_
_entity.id
_entity.type
_entity.pdbx_description
1 polymer ?
#
loop_
_entity_poly.entity_id
_entity_poly.type
_entity_poly.pdbx_seq_one_letter_code
_entity_poly.pdbx_strand_id
1 'polypeptide(L)'
;MKKSSFFISILLCVLFSAAALCAINVTGKWSGTLQMEGETDSKPAYLILKQEGNKLAGSAGPSESEQHSFEGGKVEGNRLTFDVPLGGQGEGSMHFDMQVQGDQMTGQVKRGGEGRNEAAKISLKRVAEK
;
A
#
# COMPACT_ATOMS: atom_id res chain seq x y z
N MET A 1 27.01 -34.56 48.21
CA MET A 1 26.45 -33.42 48.96
C MET A 1 26.19 -32.28 47.99
N LYS A 2 24.93 -31.85 47.90
CA LYS A 2 24.38 -30.86 46.96
C LYS A 2 24.87 -29.46 47.33
N LYS A 3 25.39 -28.67 46.38
CA LYS A 3 25.48 -27.20 46.53
C LYS A 3 25.15 -26.51 45.21
N SER A 4 23.87 -26.13 45.14
CA SER A 4 23.37 -24.88 44.57
C SER A 4 23.39 -24.71 43.05
N SER A 5 22.50 -25.44 42.38
CA SER A 5 21.77 -24.96 41.20
C SER A 5 20.87 -23.78 41.57
N PHE A 6 21.39 -22.58 41.89
CA PHE A 6 20.53 -21.43 42.24
C PHE A 6 21.22 -20.06 42.01
N PHE A 7 21.87 -19.90 40.86
CA PHE A 7 22.12 -18.59 40.23
C PHE A 7 21.88 -18.79 38.71
N ILE A 8 20.70 -19.29 38.31
CA ILE A 8 19.54 -18.45 38.00
C ILE A 8 19.97 -17.38 36.98
N SER A 9 20.06 -17.75 35.71
CA SER A 9 18.91 -17.77 34.79
C SER A 9 18.27 -16.38 34.53
N ILE A 10 18.97 -15.28 34.83
CA ILE A 10 18.50 -13.91 34.53
C ILE A 10 19.31 -13.20 33.45
N LEU A 11 20.44 -13.76 32.99
CA LEU A 11 21.23 -13.16 31.90
C LEU A 11 20.80 -13.61 30.49
N LEU A 12 19.53 -14.02 30.33
CA LEU A 12 19.02 -14.64 29.09
C LEU A 12 17.72 -14.02 28.53
N CYS A 13 17.31 -12.84 28.99
CA CYS A 13 16.04 -12.22 28.56
C CYS A 13 16.12 -10.73 28.21
N VAL A 14 17.19 -10.29 27.54
CA VAL A 14 17.13 -9.04 26.76
C VAL A 14 17.42 -9.36 25.31
N LEU A 15 16.57 -10.22 24.76
CA LEU A 15 16.17 -10.17 23.35
C LEU A 15 15.49 -8.82 23.11
N PHE A 16 16.27 -7.76 22.99
CA PHE A 16 15.81 -6.56 22.29
C PHE A 16 16.30 -6.69 20.85
N SER A 17 15.72 -7.66 20.12
CA SER A 17 15.65 -7.54 18.67
C SER A 17 14.77 -6.34 18.39
N ALA A 18 15.36 -5.15 18.40
CA ALA A 18 14.86 -4.02 17.65
C ALA A 18 14.92 -4.46 16.18
N ALA A 19 13.89 -5.20 15.76
CA ALA A 19 13.56 -5.30 14.36
C ALA A 19 13.30 -3.84 13.96
N ALA A 20 14.31 -3.20 13.39
CA ALA A 20 14.13 -1.98 12.65
C ALA A 20 13.07 -2.33 11.61
N LEU A 21 11.83 -1.95 11.90
CA LEU A 21 10.78 -1.84 10.91
C LEU A 21 11.32 -0.79 9.94
N CYS A 22 12.10 -1.23 8.96
CA CYS A 22 12.44 -0.42 7.81
C CYS A 22 11.09 -0.05 7.20
N ALA A 23 10.58 1.12 7.56
CA ALA A 23 9.36 1.64 6.98
C ALA A 23 9.61 1.66 5.47
N ILE A 24 8.81 0.88 4.74
CA ILE A 24 8.99 0.79 3.31
C ILE A 24 8.72 2.17 2.73
N ASN A 25 9.67 2.72 1.97
CA ASN A 25 9.48 4.00 1.32
C ASN A 25 8.68 3.78 0.03
N VAL A 26 7.41 4.18 0.06
CA VAL A 26 6.50 4.02 -1.07
C VAL A 26 6.50 5.23 -2.01
N THR A 27 7.23 6.30 -1.65
CA THR A 27 7.37 7.51 -2.46
C THR A 27 7.94 7.16 -3.84
N GLY A 28 7.40 7.79 -4.87
CA GLY A 28 7.82 7.63 -6.26
C GLY A 28 6.67 7.27 -7.19
N LYS A 29 7.04 6.89 -8.41
CA LYS A 29 6.11 6.55 -9.48
C LYS A 29 5.98 5.04 -9.61
N TRP A 30 4.75 4.58 -9.82
CA TRP A 30 4.41 3.18 -9.95
C TRP A 30 3.50 2.98 -11.16
N SER A 31 3.71 1.95 -11.95
CA SER A 31 2.87 1.64 -13.10
C SER A 31 2.60 0.15 -13.24
N GLY A 32 1.47 -0.18 -13.85
CA GLY A 32 1.06 -1.56 -14.08
C GLY A 32 -0.39 -1.63 -14.52
N THR A 33 -1.13 -2.59 -13.96
CA THR A 33 -2.47 -2.91 -14.43
C THR A 33 -3.49 -3.12 -13.31
N LEU A 34 -4.74 -2.88 -13.66
CA LEU A 34 -5.93 -3.12 -12.86
C LEU A 34 -6.83 -4.10 -13.63
N GLN A 35 -7.25 -5.17 -12.99
CA GLN A 35 -8.11 -6.21 -13.54
C GLN A 35 -9.42 -6.25 -12.77
N MET A 36 -10.52 -5.90 -13.43
CA MET A 36 -11.86 -6.07 -12.86
C MET A 36 -12.24 -7.55 -12.87
N GLU A 37 -12.89 -7.99 -11.80
CA GLU A 37 -13.40 -9.36 -11.70
C GLU A 37 -14.47 -9.60 -12.78
N GLY A 38 -14.35 -10.69 -13.53
CA GLY A 38 -15.27 -11.00 -14.64
C GLY A 38 -14.94 -10.35 -15.98
N GLU A 39 -14.00 -9.40 -16.03
CA GLU A 39 -13.45 -8.88 -17.29
C GLU A 39 -12.21 -9.67 -17.72
N THR A 40 -12.01 -9.83 -19.04
CA THR A 40 -10.81 -10.47 -19.60
C THR A 40 -9.66 -9.48 -19.77
N ASP A 41 -9.98 -8.22 -20.02
CA ASP A 41 -8.97 -7.20 -20.33
C ASP A 41 -8.56 -6.43 -19.08
N SER A 42 -7.24 -6.32 -18.86
CA SER A 42 -6.70 -5.45 -17.82
C SER A 42 -6.61 -4.01 -18.31
N LYS A 43 -6.87 -3.03 -17.44
CA LYS A 43 -6.71 -1.60 -17.69
C LYS A 43 -5.34 -1.12 -17.16
N PRO A 44 -4.70 -0.12 -17.78
CA PRO A 44 -3.47 0.46 -17.26
C PRO A 44 -3.75 1.22 -15.95
N ALA A 45 -2.76 1.24 -15.06
CA ALA A 45 -2.79 1.98 -13.81
C ALA A 45 -1.44 2.65 -13.55
N TYR A 46 -1.47 3.87 -13.03
CA TYR A 46 -0.31 4.69 -12.74
C TYR A 46 -0.54 5.47 -11.44
N LEU A 47 0.39 5.35 -10.49
CA LEU A 47 0.38 6.09 -9.22
C LEU A 47 1.61 6.98 -9.10
N ILE A 48 1.40 8.17 -8.54
CA ILE A 48 2.48 9.06 -8.08
C ILE A 48 2.27 9.27 -6.59
N LEU A 49 3.15 8.69 -5.77
CA LEU A 49 2.99 8.64 -4.32
C LEU A 49 4.02 9.51 -3.61
N LYS A 50 3.57 10.16 -2.54
CA LYS A 50 4.42 10.89 -1.59
C LYS A 50 4.09 10.44 -0.17
N GLN A 51 5.09 9.89 0.52
CA GLN A 51 4.98 9.45 1.89
C GLN A 51 5.68 10.42 2.85
N GLU A 52 5.00 10.78 3.94
CA GLU A 52 5.56 11.55 5.05
C GLU A 52 5.25 10.82 6.36
N GLY A 53 6.21 10.01 6.84
CA GLY A 53 5.98 9.11 7.97
C GLY A 53 4.91 8.07 7.65
N ASN A 54 3.79 8.09 8.38
CA ASN A 54 2.63 7.22 8.15
C ASN A 54 1.54 7.86 7.27
N LYS A 55 1.74 9.10 6.80
CA LYS A 55 0.80 9.79 5.91
C LYS A 55 1.16 9.54 4.45
N LEU A 56 0.14 9.37 3.62
CA LEU A 56 0.26 9.20 2.18
C LEU A 56 -0.61 10.23 1.46
N ALA A 57 -0.02 10.92 0.50
CA ALA A 57 -0.72 11.72 -0.49
C ALA A 57 -0.20 11.35 -1.89
N GLY A 58 -0.92 11.75 -2.92
CA GLY A 58 -0.48 11.45 -4.28
C GLY A 58 -1.56 11.64 -5.32
N SER A 59 -1.39 10.94 -6.43
CA SER A 59 -2.38 10.85 -7.49
C SER A 59 -2.42 9.47 -8.11
N ALA A 60 -3.57 9.13 -8.68
CA ALA A 60 -3.80 7.87 -9.38
C ALA A 60 -4.58 8.08 -10.67
N GLY A 61 -4.32 7.25 -11.67
CA GLY A 61 -5.10 7.25 -12.92
C GLY A 61 -4.55 6.25 -13.93
N PRO A 62 -5.05 6.24 -15.18
CA PRO A 62 -4.62 5.28 -16.19
C PRO A 62 -3.22 5.56 -16.75
N SER A 63 -2.69 6.79 -16.62
CA SER A 63 -1.38 7.19 -17.15
C SER A 63 -0.78 8.37 -16.36
N GLU A 64 0.50 8.68 -16.55
CA GLU A 64 1.15 9.82 -15.90
C GLU A 64 0.49 11.17 -16.23
N SER A 65 -0.10 11.31 -17.42
CA SER A 65 -0.79 12.53 -17.87
C SER A 65 -2.25 12.64 -17.42
N GLU A 66 -2.85 11.54 -16.96
CA GLU A 66 -4.25 11.49 -16.56
C GLU A 66 -4.32 11.00 -15.10
N GLN A 67 -4.49 11.95 -14.17
CA GLN A 67 -4.28 11.74 -12.75
C GLN A 67 -5.38 12.43 -11.93
N HIS A 68 -5.86 11.73 -10.90
CA HIS A 68 -6.75 12.25 -9.88
C HIS A 68 -6.00 12.31 -8.54
N SER A 69 -5.91 13.51 -7.96
CA SER A 69 -5.22 13.73 -6.70
C SER A 69 -6.00 13.16 -5.52
N PHE A 70 -5.27 12.68 -4.52
CA PHE A 70 -5.82 12.29 -3.23
C PHE A 70 -4.91 12.70 -2.08
N GLU A 71 -5.50 12.83 -0.90
CA GLU A 71 -4.82 13.10 0.36
C GLU A 71 -5.41 12.21 1.46
N GLY A 72 -4.78 12.22 2.64
CA GLY A 72 -5.31 11.51 3.82
C GLY A 72 -5.13 9.99 3.80
N GLY A 73 -4.34 9.45 2.88
CA GLY A 73 -3.96 8.05 2.87
C GLY A 73 -3.02 7.70 4.04
N LYS A 74 -2.89 6.40 4.31
CA LYS A 74 -2.10 5.86 5.43
C LYS A 74 -1.12 4.80 4.96
N VAL A 75 0.04 4.77 5.60
CA VAL A 75 1.05 3.71 5.48
C VAL A 75 1.23 3.04 6.84
N GLU A 76 1.02 1.73 6.89
CA GLU A 76 1.14 0.90 8.09
C GLU A 76 2.03 -0.31 7.79
N GLY A 77 3.29 -0.27 8.20
CA GLY A 77 4.26 -1.30 7.84
C GLY A 77 4.47 -1.34 6.33
N ASN A 78 4.02 -2.40 5.67
CA ASN A 78 4.04 -2.59 4.22
C ASN A 78 2.67 -2.47 3.54
N ARG A 79 1.64 -2.00 4.27
CA ARG A 79 0.27 -1.81 3.76
C ARG A 79 -0.03 -0.33 3.54
N LEU A 80 -0.76 -0.01 2.47
CA LEU A 80 -1.23 1.33 2.16
C LEU A 80 -2.75 1.31 2.00
N THR A 81 -3.42 2.32 2.55
CA THR A 81 -4.86 2.53 2.34
C THR A 81 -5.13 3.98 1.98
N PHE A 82 -5.89 4.23 0.92
CA PHE A 82 -6.23 5.58 0.47
C PHE A 82 -7.45 5.57 -0.45
N ASP A 83 -8.10 6.73 -0.58
CA ASP A 83 -9.29 6.92 -1.40
C ASP A 83 -9.02 7.96 -2.49
N VAL A 84 -9.29 7.62 -3.74
CA VAL A 84 -9.14 8.51 -4.90
C VAL A 84 -10.52 8.94 -5.37
N PRO A 85 -10.86 10.24 -5.39
CA PRO A 85 -12.14 10.70 -5.90
C PRO A 85 -12.27 10.41 -7.40
N LEU A 86 -13.42 9.88 -7.82
CA LEU A 86 -13.77 9.77 -9.23
C LEU A 86 -14.44 11.07 -9.65
N GLY A 87 -13.89 11.74 -10.68
CA GLY A 87 -14.55 12.74 -11.52
C GLY A 87 -15.61 13.63 -10.86
N GLY A 88 -16.78 13.83 -11.45
CA GLY A 88 -17.75 14.89 -11.09
C GLY A 88 -18.45 14.78 -9.72
N GLN A 89 -19.30 15.77 -9.41
CA GLN A 89 -20.16 15.73 -8.21
C GLN A 89 -21.04 14.47 -8.22
N GLY A 90 -20.80 13.55 -7.27
CA GLY A 90 -21.60 12.35 -7.07
C GLY A 90 -21.03 11.05 -7.66
N GLU A 91 -19.84 11.05 -8.26
CA GLU A 91 -19.27 9.86 -8.92
C GLU A 91 -18.57 8.85 -7.99
N GLY A 92 -18.49 9.17 -6.69
CA GLY A 92 -17.94 8.32 -5.64
C GLY A 92 -16.41 8.40 -5.54
N SER A 93 -15.81 7.44 -4.83
CA SER A 93 -14.36 7.28 -4.71
C SER A 93 -13.94 5.87 -5.08
N MET A 94 -12.66 5.67 -5.40
CA MET A 94 -12.02 4.37 -5.45
C MET A 94 -11.21 4.18 -4.18
N HIS A 95 -11.54 3.17 -3.40
CA HIS A 95 -10.81 2.77 -2.20
C HIS A 95 -9.71 1.77 -2.57
N PHE A 96 -8.46 2.10 -2.26
CA PHE A 96 -7.28 1.26 -2.50
C PHE A 96 -6.80 0.63 -1.19
N ASP A 97 -6.55 -0.67 -1.23
CA ASP A 97 -5.90 -1.44 -0.16
C ASP A 97 -4.75 -2.25 -0.76
N MET A 98 -3.53 -1.80 -0.48
CA MET A 98 -2.32 -2.22 -1.20
C MET A 98 -1.27 -2.79 -0.25
N GLN A 99 -0.48 -3.72 -0.75
CA GLN A 99 0.68 -4.31 -0.09
C GLN A 99 1.93 -4.06 -0.95
N VAL A 100 3.04 -3.67 -0.32
CA VAL A 100 4.32 -3.44 -1.02
C VAL A 100 5.33 -4.51 -0.63
N GLN A 101 6.08 -4.97 -1.63
CA GLN A 101 7.20 -5.88 -1.49
C GLN A 101 8.32 -5.43 -2.45
N GLY A 102 9.31 -4.70 -1.93
CA GLY A 102 10.39 -4.13 -2.74
C GLY A 102 9.86 -3.17 -3.81
N ASP A 103 10.08 -3.51 -5.07
CA ASP A 103 9.65 -2.73 -6.23
C ASP A 103 8.31 -3.20 -6.83
N GLN A 104 7.56 -4.01 -6.09
CA GLN A 104 6.23 -4.46 -6.46
C GLN A 104 5.18 -3.99 -5.46
N MET A 105 4.01 -3.63 -5.97
CA MET A 105 2.84 -3.29 -5.17
C MET A 105 1.61 -4.01 -5.74
N THR A 106 0.88 -4.72 -4.90
CA THR A 106 -0.36 -5.42 -5.30
C THR A 106 -1.48 -5.10 -4.33
N GLY A 107 -2.73 -5.23 -4.76
CA GLY A 107 -3.84 -4.90 -3.88
C GLY A 107 -5.20 -5.06 -4.50
N GLN A 108 -6.18 -4.51 -3.80
CA GLN A 108 -7.57 -4.46 -4.22
C GLN A 108 -8.03 -3.00 -4.34
N VAL A 109 -8.83 -2.73 -5.37
CA VAL A 109 -9.50 -1.46 -5.58
C VAL A 109 -11.00 -1.70 -5.54
N LYS A 110 -11.72 -0.96 -4.71
CA LYS A 110 -13.19 -1.03 -4.63
C LYS A 110 -13.78 0.32 -4.98
N ARG A 111 -14.83 0.32 -5.81
CA ARG A 111 -15.58 1.55 -6.08
C ARG A 111 -16.57 1.82 -4.95
N GLY A 112 -16.48 2.98 -4.32
CA GLY A 112 -17.44 3.49 -3.35
C GLY A 112 -18.73 3.96 -4.03
N GLY A 113 -19.87 3.42 -3.59
CA GLY A 113 -21.22 3.74 -4.06
C GLY A 113 -22.19 2.61 -3.68
N GLU A 114 -23.45 2.95 -3.37
CA GLU A 114 -24.45 1.93 -3.01
C GLU A 114 -24.63 0.90 -4.13
N GLY A 115 -24.45 -0.39 -3.80
CA GLY A 115 -24.84 -1.52 -4.66
C GLY A 115 -23.76 -2.10 -5.59
N ARG A 116 -22.52 -1.57 -5.62
CA ARG A 116 -21.43 -2.15 -6.42
C ARG A 116 -20.30 -2.65 -5.52
N ASN A 117 -20.16 -3.97 -5.43
CA ASN A 117 -19.14 -4.63 -4.62
C ASN A 117 -18.02 -5.25 -5.50
N GLU A 118 -17.85 -4.72 -6.71
CA GLU A 118 -16.85 -5.20 -7.65
C GLU A 118 -15.47 -4.75 -7.19
N ALA A 119 -14.66 -5.70 -6.73
CA ALA A 119 -13.26 -5.48 -6.38
C ALA A 119 -12.40 -5.76 -7.61
N ALA A 120 -11.57 -4.79 -7.99
CA ALA A 120 -10.54 -4.99 -8.99
C ALA A 120 -9.21 -5.36 -8.33
N LYS A 121 -8.45 -6.27 -8.94
CA LYS A 121 -7.08 -6.57 -8.53
C LYS A 121 -6.14 -5.61 -9.22
N ILE A 122 -5.19 -5.04 -8.49
CA ILE A 122 -4.19 -4.13 -9.04
C ILE A 122 -2.79 -4.67 -8.77
N SER A 123 -1.90 -4.52 -9.77
CA SER A 123 -0.51 -4.95 -9.71
C SER A 123 0.37 -3.92 -10.39
N LEU A 124 1.32 -3.37 -9.65
CA LEU A 124 2.19 -2.27 -10.07
C LEU A 124 3.65 -2.62 -9.81
N LYS A 125 4.53 -2.01 -10.59
CA LYS A 125 5.97 -1.98 -10.39
C LYS A 125 6.46 -0.55 -10.29
N ARG A 126 7.55 -0.35 -9.54
CA ARG A 126 8.22 0.94 -9.49
C ARG A 126 8.71 1.32 -10.90
N VAL A 127 8.45 2.55 -11.31
CA VAL A 127 8.98 3.09 -12.58
C VAL A 127 10.45 3.43 -12.36
N ALA A 128 11.33 2.90 -13.22
CA ALA A 128 12.73 3.27 -13.19
C ALA A 128 12.89 4.75 -13.59
N GLU A 129 13.58 5.53 -12.76
CA GLU A 129 14.03 6.86 -13.16
C GLU A 129 15.11 6.71 -14.23
N LYS A 130 15.01 7.52 -15.30
CA LYS A 130 15.98 7.55 -16.40
C LYS A 130 17.13 8.49 -16.08
#